data_AF-A0A379UR06-F1
#
_entry.id   AF-A0A379UR06-F1
#
_cell.length_a   1.000
_cell.length_b   1.000
_cell.length_c   1.000
_cell.angle_alpha   90.00
_cell.angle_beta   90.00
_cell.angle_gamma   90.00
#
_symmetry.space_group_name_H-M   'P 1'
#
loop_
_entity.id
_entity.type
_entity.pdbx_description
1 polymer ?
#
loop_
_entity_poly.entity_id
_entity_poly.type
_entity_poly.pdbx_seq_one_letter_code
_entity_poly.pdbx_strand_id
1 'polypeptide(L)'
;MEAALEAGAEDVVTYDDGAIDVYTAWEEMGKVRDALEAAGLKADSAEVSMIPSTKADMDAETAPKLLRLIDMLEDCDDVQEVYHNGEISDEVAATL
;
A
#
# COMPACT_ATOMS: atom_id res chain seq x y z
N MET A 1 -9.66 -9.89 -10.31
CA MET A 1 -10.82 -9.08 -9.88
C MET A 1 -11.99 -9.95 -9.42
N GLU A 2 -12.64 -10.74 -10.29
CA GLU A 2 -13.82 -11.55 -9.90
C GLU A 2 -13.56 -12.47 -8.71
N ALA A 3 -12.49 -13.27 -8.74
CA ALA A 3 -12.12 -14.16 -7.63
C ALA A 3 -11.86 -13.42 -6.30
N ALA A 4 -11.39 -12.17 -6.35
CA ALA A 4 -11.13 -11.38 -5.15
C ALA A 4 -12.44 -10.88 -4.52
N LEU A 5 -13.36 -10.37 -5.34
CA LEU A 5 -14.67 -9.91 -4.88
C LEU A 5 -15.52 -11.07 -4.34
N GLU A 6 -15.47 -12.24 -4.98
CA GLU A 6 -16.12 -13.45 -4.48
C GLU A 6 -15.55 -13.92 -3.12
N ALA A 7 -14.26 -13.71 -2.90
CA ALA A 7 -13.60 -14.06 -1.65
C ALA A 7 -13.92 -13.08 -0.50
N GLY A 8 -14.45 -11.90 -0.80
CA GLY A 8 -14.80 -10.86 0.18
C GLY A 8 -13.91 -9.61 0.14
N ALA A 9 -13.21 -9.36 -0.98
CA ALA A 9 -12.53 -8.07 -1.17
C ALA A 9 -13.54 -6.92 -1.25
N GLU A 10 -13.16 -5.79 -0.66
CA GLU A 10 -13.92 -4.54 -0.67
C GLU A 10 -13.64 -3.72 -1.93
N ASP A 11 -12.39 -3.74 -2.41
CA ASP A 11 -12.00 -3.03 -3.63
C ASP A 11 -10.83 -3.74 -4.34
N VAL A 12 -10.65 -3.45 -5.63
CA VAL A 12 -9.53 -3.91 -6.44
C VAL A 12 -9.03 -2.76 -7.29
N VAL A 13 -7.81 -2.30 -7.03
CA VAL A 13 -7.16 -1.21 -7.77
C VAL A 13 -6.11 -1.80 -8.70
N THR A 14 -6.08 -1.31 -9.94
CA THR A 14 -5.04 -1.66 -10.91
C THR A 14 -4.28 -0.39 -11.28
N TYR A 15 -2.96 -0.44 -11.14
CA TYR A 15 -2.06 0.67 -11.41
C TYR A 15 -1.54 0.60 -12.86
N ASP A 16 -0.97 1.70 -13.35
CA ASP A 16 -0.52 1.84 -14.74
C ASP A 16 0.66 0.90 -15.10
N ASP A 17 1.43 0.47 -14.11
CA ASP A 17 2.51 -0.51 -14.24
C ASP A 17 2.01 -1.97 -14.25
N GLY A 18 0.70 -2.18 -14.09
CA GLY A 18 0.07 -3.49 -14.04
C GLY A 18 0.03 -4.11 -12.64
N ALA A 19 0.52 -3.42 -11.60
CA ALA A 19 0.32 -3.85 -10.23
C ALA A 19 -1.17 -3.86 -9.87
N ILE A 20 -1.57 -4.80 -9.01
CA ILE A 20 -2.95 -4.97 -8.57
C ILE A 20 -2.98 -5.06 -7.06
N ASP A 21 -3.65 -4.10 -6.43
CA ASP A 21 -3.95 -4.14 -5.01
C ASP A 21 -5.39 -4.61 -4.81
N VAL A 22 -5.56 -5.54 -3.87
CA VAL A 22 -6.85 -6.04 -3.43
C VAL A 22 -7.07 -5.60 -2.00
N TYR A 23 -8.03 -4.70 -1.80
CA TYR A 23 -8.37 -4.17 -0.49
C TYR A 23 -9.47 -5.01 0.16
N THR A 24 -9.36 -5.22 1.46
CA THR A 24 -10.30 -6.01 2.25
C THR A 24 -10.52 -5.33 3.60
N ALA A 25 -11.56 -5.73 4.32
CA ALA A 25 -11.58 -5.53 5.78
C ALA A 25 -10.32 -6.17 6.38
N TRP A 26 -9.67 -5.49 7.33
CA TRP A 26 -8.35 -5.89 7.85
C TRP A 26 -8.38 -7.29 8.49
N GLU A 27 -9.48 -7.64 9.16
CA GLU A 27 -9.70 -8.95 9.77
C GLU A 27 -9.96 -10.07 8.74
N GLU A 28 -10.31 -9.72 7.50
CA GLU A 28 -10.60 -10.68 6.42
C GLU A 28 -9.42 -10.89 5.45
N MET A 29 -8.34 -10.12 5.58
CA MET A 29 -7.19 -10.17 4.65
C MET A 29 -6.66 -11.59 4.45
N GLY A 30 -6.45 -12.35 5.54
CA GLY A 30 -5.93 -13.72 5.46
C GLY A 30 -6.87 -14.67 4.71
N LYS A 31 -8.19 -14.56 4.92
CA LYS A 31 -9.21 -15.37 4.23
C LYS A 31 -9.21 -15.10 2.74
N VAL A 32 -9.15 -13.82 2.34
CA VAL A 32 -9.15 -13.41 0.93
C VAL A 32 -7.86 -13.88 0.24
N ARG A 33 -6.70 -13.70 0.88
CA ARG A 33 -5.42 -14.21 0.40
C ARG A 33 -5.48 -15.72 0.14
N ASP A 34 -5.94 -16.49 1.11
CA ASP A 34 -5.97 -17.95 1.01
C ASP A 34 -6.94 -18.43 -0.10
N ALA A 35 -8.07 -17.74 -0.28
CA ALA A 35 -9.01 -18.02 -1.36
C ALA A 35 -8.42 -17.74 -2.74
N LEU A 36 -7.68 -16.63 -2.89
CA LEU A 36 -6.97 -16.29 -4.13
C LEU A 36 -5.87 -17.32 -4.42
N GLU A 37 -5.07 -17.72 -3.44
CA GLU A 37 -4.03 -18.74 -3.63
C GLU A 37 -4.64 -20.10 -4.02
N ALA A 38 -5.77 -20.50 -3.42
CA ALA A 38 -6.49 -21.71 -3.80
C ALA A 38 -7.06 -21.67 -5.23
N ALA A 39 -7.36 -20.47 -5.74
CA ALA A 39 -7.74 -20.23 -7.14
C ALA A 39 -6.54 -20.16 -8.10
N GLY A 40 -5.31 -20.36 -7.60
CA GLY A 40 -4.07 -20.26 -8.39
C GLY A 40 -3.58 -18.82 -8.60
N LEU A 41 -4.15 -17.86 -7.87
CA LEU A 41 -3.80 -16.44 -7.90
C LEU A 41 -2.98 -16.10 -6.64
N LYS A 42 -1.71 -16.48 -6.64
CA LYS A 42 -0.82 -16.19 -5.52
C LYS A 42 -0.46 -14.71 -5.49
N ALA A 43 -0.70 -14.05 -4.36
CA ALA A 43 -0.28 -12.68 -4.14
C ALA A 43 1.24 -12.60 -3.92
N ASP A 44 1.88 -11.53 -4.43
CA ASP A 44 3.30 -11.26 -4.20
C ASP A 44 3.56 -10.83 -2.75
N SER A 45 2.64 -10.06 -2.17
CA SER A 45 2.62 -9.64 -0.77
C SER A 45 1.18 -9.60 -0.23
N ALA A 46 1.03 -9.67 1.09
CA ALA A 46 -0.26 -9.53 1.76
C ALA A 46 -0.03 -9.08 3.22
N GLU A 47 -0.47 -7.87 3.54
CA GLU A 47 -0.27 -7.23 4.84
C GLU A 47 -1.51 -6.42 5.26
N VAL A 48 -1.56 -6.06 6.54
CA VAL A 48 -2.54 -5.11 7.07
C VAL A 48 -1.81 -3.79 7.27
N SER A 49 -2.25 -2.75 6.57
CA SER A 49 -1.65 -1.42 6.62
C SER A 49 -2.74 -0.35 6.67
N MET A 50 -2.34 0.87 7.05
CA MET A 50 -3.26 2.01 7.12
C MET A 50 -3.31 2.73 5.78
N ILE A 51 -4.41 2.58 5.05
CA ILE A 51 -4.61 3.19 3.74
C ILE A 51 -5.26 4.58 3.88
N PRO A 52 -4.64 5.65 3.38
CA PRO A 52 -5.19 6.99 3.50
C PRO A 52 -6.34 7.22 2.52
N SER A 53 -7.39 7.91 2.98
CA SER A 53 -8.55 8.27 2.15
C SER A 53 -8.36 9.55 1.31
N THR A 54 -7.26 10.27 1.52
CA THR A 54 -6.88 11.47 0.79
C THR A 54 -5.40 11.42 0.44
N LYS A 55 -5.04 12.08 -0.67
CA LYS A 55 -3.66 12.19 -1.14
C LYS A 55 -3.12 13.58 -0.86
N ALA A 56 -1.85 13.65 -0.49
CA ALA A 56 -1.12 14.90 -0.33
C ALA A 56 0.01 14.95 -1.36
N ASP A 57 -0.16 15.74 -2.42
CA ASP A 57 0.84 15.86 -3.49
C ASP A 57 2.16 16.42 -2.95
N MET A 58 3.24 15.67 -3.17
CA MET A 58 4.59 16.08 -2.78
C MET A 58 5.37 16.64 -3.97
N ASP A 59 6.16 17.67 -3.71
CA ASP A 59 7.10 18.25 -4.67
C ASP A 59 8.55 17.86 -4.35
N ALA A 60 9.48 18.24 -5.22
CA ALA A 60 10.91 17.95 -5.07
C ALA A 60 11.56 18.59 -3.82
N GLU A 61 10.89 19.56 -3.16
CA GLU A 61 11.39 20.16 -1.92
C GLU A 61 10.82 19.49 -0.66
N THR A 62 9.62 18.95 -0.74
CA THR A 62 8.85 18.40 0.39
C THR A 62 9.00 16.88 0.49
N ALA A 63 9.07 16.16 -0.64
CA ALA A 63 9.27 14.71 -0.66
C ALA A 63 10.56 14.26 0.09
N PRO A 64 11.75 14.85 -0.15
CA PRO A 64 12.96 14.43 0.57
C PRO A 64 12.88 14.71 2.08
N LYS A 65 12.16 15.77 2.48
CA LYS A 65 11.97 16.12 3.89
C LYS A 65 11.04 15.13 4.58
N LEU A 66 9.98 14.71 3.91
CA LEU A 66 9.06 13.68 4.40
C LEU A 66 9.79 12.34 4.55
N LEU A 67 10.53 11.91 3.52
CA LEU A 67 11.29 10.66 3.58
C LEU A 67 12.32 10.66 4.71
N ARG A 68 13.06 11.76 4.88
CA ARG A 68 13.98 11.88 6.01
C ARG A 68 13.29 11.83 7.37
N LEU A 69 12.07 12.36 7.48
CA LEU A 69 11.30 12.26 8.71
C LEU A 69 10.89 10.80 8.97
N ILE A 70 10.46 10.09 7.94
CA ILE A 70 10.12 8.66 8.03
C ILE A 70 11.35 7.87 8.48
N ASP A 71 12.50 8.03 7.84
CA ASP A 71 13.75 7.36 8.22
C ASP A 71 14.08 7.58 9.70
N MET A 72 14.00 8.83 10.19
CA MET A 72 14.28 9.15 11.58
C MET A 72 13.29 8.53 12.57
N LEU A 73 12.04 8.34 12.16
CA LEU A 73 11.02 7.68 12.99
C LEU A 73 11.26 6.18 13.01
N GLU A 74 11.56 5.56 11.87
CA GLU A 74 11.85 4.13 11.75
C GLU A 74 13.14 3.72 12.48
N ASP A 75 14.11 4.64 12.60
CA ASP A 75 15.32 4.45 13.41
C ASP A 75 15.05 4.38 14.93
N CYS A 76 13.86 4.72 15.40
CA CYS A 76 13.51 4.68 16.82
C CYS A 76 13.01 3.29 17.22
N ASP A 77 13.68 2.65 18.19
CA ASP A 77 13.35 1.30 18.68
C ASP A 77 11.88 1.12 19.13
N ASP A 78 11.23 2.21 19.57
CA ASP A 78 9.85 2.21 20.06
C ASP A 78 8.80 2.35 18.93
N VAL A 79 9.22 2.76 17.73
CA VAL A 79 8.33 2.92 16.57
C VAL A 79 8.13 1.55 15.93
N GLN A 80 6.87 1.17 15.71
CA GLN A 80 6.53 -0.11 15.09
C GLN A 80 6.30 0.03 13.59
N GLU A 81 5.48 1.01 13.19
CA GLU A 81 5.06 1.24 11.81
C GLU A 81 4.85 2.74 11.58
N VAL A 82 5.17 3.22 10.38
CA VAL A 82 4.96 4.61 9.96
C VAL A 82 4.10 4.60 8.70
N TYR A 83 2.97 5.31 8.75
CA TYR A 83 2.05 5.45 7.62
C TYR A 83 1.88 6.92 7.25
N HIS A 84 1.82 7.22 5.96
CA HIS A 84 1.63 8.59 5.46
C HIS A 84 0.74 8.61 4.21
N ASN A 85 0.25 9.80 3.87
CA ASN A 85 -0.53 10.04 2.65
C ASN A 85 0.19 10.89 1.60
N GLY A 86 1.49 11.16 1.81
CA GLY A 86 2.33 11.83 0.82
C GLY A 86 2.40 11.03 -0.47
N GLU A 87 1.80 11.56 -1.53
CA GLU A 87 1.83 10.99 -2.88
C GLU A 87 3.00 11.61 -3.64
N ILE A 88 3.92 10.76 -4.09
CA ILE A 88 5.11 11.15 -4.83
C ILE A 88 4.92 10.66 -6.26
N SER A 89 4.84 11.58 -7.22
CA SER A 89 4.74 11.23 -8.63
C SER A 89 6.06 10.66 -9.16
N ASP A 90 6.01 9.89 -10.25
CA ASP A 90 7.20 9.33 -10.91
C ASP A 90 8.26 10.40 -11.24
N GLU A 91 7.82 11.60 -11.64
CA GLU A 91 8.71 12.72 -11.94
C GLU A 91 9.48 13.18 -10.70
N VAL A 92 8.80 13.32 -9.56
CA VAL A 92 9.43 13.71 -8.29
C VAL A 92 10.29 12.56 -7.76
N ALA A 93 9.81 11.32 -7.84
CA ALA A 93 10.54 10.13 -7.41
C ALA A 93 11.89 9.99 -8.11
N ALA A 94 11.98 10.34 -9.40
CA ALA A 94 13.22 10.32 -10.17
C ALA A 94 14.26 11.37 -9.73
N THR A 95 13.90 12.30 -8.83
CA THR A 95 14.80 13.34 -8.31
C THR A 95 15.35 13.06 -6.91
N LEU A 96 14.84 12.01 -6.26
CA LEU A 96 15.23 11.58 -4.91
C LEU A 96 16.49 10.71 -4.97
#